data_AF-A0AAE3EZP7-F1
#
_entry.id   AF-A0AAE3EZP7-F1
#
_cell.length_a   1.000
_cell.length_b   1.000
_cell.length_c   1.000
_cell.angle_alpha   90.00
_cell.angle_beta   90.00
_cell.angle_gamma   90.00
#
_symmetry.space_group_name_H-M   'P 1'
#
loop_
_entity.id
_entity.type
_entity.pdbx_description
1 polymer ?
#
loop_
_entity_poly.entity_id
_entity_poly.type
_entity_poly.pdbx_seq_one_letter_code
_entity_poly.pdbx_strand_id
1 'polypeptide(L)'
;MRLAFTNFSIKSPTGKKSGRFFLALFLGIFLFLTHPMLCQAGFASSTPFTGASWELVGEYPILGSNGAVQSVCATEDYIICIENFNDLTTEPDVVSAYYKNDTDADGNPVTQYSLAHQVRDADFAHANGMAYNPVTHEILVSGYSSPDASNYGCIFRLDPDTLEQKERIQLSTSYNILGIDYLPSTGGYLIQTDADGGYGFKLLDASLQVMDDWGTYPFDFYMENFQDLCVSGDLFFLFPLTMHLGIGNFIQTYSLSQKTLLADDTVDFGFSDDITINEPEGLCETNPGEFIAIVNVTKADGGRYVQFYRTRVPYLFTVSTSAAEHGSVSEGGEVSSGEEKTVSYTADEGFRLAKLSVDGLYLPVTEYPDSYTFSDIQKDHTLAVTFEPVPTATPTPTATATPTETPAITQTPEPAISKAPASSTVSFSSVASHFAAFWKGTVHAASWFRHLASAGASLFARIRKADPVFLAMPFVLLVLILLFVLRLRYVRRIRRERSRKALEHRRRTYEELVREFTENPKDEKVSIDELLLTIDELQKEEQKNT
;
A
#
# COMPACT_ATOMS: atom_id res chain seq x y z
N MET A 1 -32.15 18.41 -7.66
CA MET A 1 -32.96 17.91 -8.80
C MET A 1 -33.27 16.43 -8.53
N ARG A 2 -34.54 16.09 -8.24
CA ARG A 2 -34.99 14.69 -8.04
C ARG A 2 -35.26 14.08 -9.41
N LEU A 3 -34.53 13.04 -9.81
CA LEU A 3 -34.86 12.24 -10.98
C LEU A 3 -35.58 10.96 -10.53
N ALA A 4 -36.84 10.88 -10.94
CA ALA A 4 -37.76 9.79 -10.66
C ALA A 4 -37.48 8.61 -11.59
N PHE A 5 -37.21 7.43 -11.02
CA PHE A 5 -37.37 6.18 -11.73
C PHE A 5 -38.78 5.65 -11.48
N THR A 6 -39.64 5.87 -12.47
CA THR A 6 -40.98 5.32 -12.59
C THR A 6 -40.93 3.82 -12.83
N ASN A 7 -41.58 3.09 -11.92
CA ASN A 7 -42.27 1.81 -12.07
C ASN A 7 -42.17 1.08 -13.43
N PHE A 8 -41.31 0.06 -13.50
CA PHE A 8 -41.56 -1.13 -14.31
C PHE A 8 -41.93 -2.29 -13.37
N SER A 9 -43.21 -2.68 -13.37
CA SER A 9 -43.72 -3.83 -12.62
C SER A 9 -43.94 -4.99 -13.58
N ILE A 10 -43.00 -5.93 -13.62
CA ILE A 10 -43.22 -7.25 -14.22
C ILE A 10 -43.65 -8.18 -13.07
N LYS A 11 -44.92 -8.55 -13.04
CA LYS A 11 -45.43 -9.56 -12.09
C LYS A 11 -44.99 -10.95 -12.54
N SER A 12 -44.10 -11.57 -11.78
CA SER A 12 -43.82 -13.01 -11.84
C SER A 12 -44.99 -13.81 -11.21
N PRO A 13 -45.49 -14.90 -11.83
CA PRO A 13 -46.59 -15.69 -11.28
C PRO A 13 -46.19 -16.61 -10.11
N THR A 14 -44.96 -16.55 -9.59
CA THR A 14 -44.56 -17.41 -8.48
C THR A 14 -43.88 -16.60 -7.39
N GLY A 15 -44.58 -16.42 -6.26
CA GLY A 15 -44.17 -15.60 -5.13
C GLY A 15 -42.96 -16.14 -4.36
N LYS A 16 -41.76 -16.08 -4.94
CA LYS A 16 -40.50 -16.31 -4.23
C LYS A 16 -39.64 -15.03 -4.27
N LYS A 17 -39.42 -14.44 -3.09
CA LYS A 17 -38.58 -13.26 -2.85
C LYS A 17 -37.07 -13.52 -3.05
N SER A 18 -36.64 -14.75 -3.37
CA SER A 18 -35.22 -15.10 -3.47
C SER A 18 -34.53 -14.61 -4.74
N GLY A 19 -35.23 -14.52 -5.87
CA GLY A 19 -34.61 -14.17 -7.17
C GLY A 19 -34.02 -12.76 -7.22
N ARG A 20 -34.60 -11.80 -6.48
CA ARG A 20 -34.09 -10.42 -6.42
C ARG A 20 -32.82 -10.29 -5.59
N PHE A 21 -32.64 -11.15 -4.59
CA PHE A 21 -31.44 -11.19 -3.77
C PHE A 21 -30.27 -11.80 -4.56
N PHE A 22 -30.52 -12.89 -5.30
CA PHE A 22 -29.50 -13.51 -6.15
C PHE A 22 -29.09 -12.63 -7.33
N LEU A 23 -30.04 -11.90 -7.95
CA LEU A 23 -29.70 -10.95 -9.03
C LEU A 23 -28.93 -9.74 -8.52
N ALA A 24 -29.28 -9.19 -7.34
CA ALA A 24 -28.52 -8.11 -6.72
C ALA A 24 -27.14 -8.57 -6.22
N LEU A 25 -27.02 -9.81 -5.74
CA LEU A 25 -25.75 -10.43 -5.36
C LEU A 25 -24.89 -10.70 -6.60
N PHE A 26 -25.47 -11.17 -7.70
CA PHE A 26 -24.75 -11.36 -8.97
C PHE A 26 -24.34 -10.03 -9.59
N LEU A 27 -25.20 -9.01 -9.58
CA LEU A 27 -24.87 -7.68 -10.06
C LEU A 27 -23.83 -7.01 -9.15
N GLY A 28 -23.91 -7.23 -7.84
CA GLY A 28 -22.93 -6.77 -6.86
C GLY A 28 -21.58 -7.44 -7.02
N ILE A 29 -21.53 -8.77 -7.22
CA ILE A 29 -20.31 -9.53 -7.51
C ILE A 29 -19.76 -9.18 -8.89
N PHE A 30 -20.61 -9.01 -9.91
CA PHE A 30 -20.19 -8.60 -11.24
C PHE A 30 -19.63 -7.19 -11.21
N LEU A 31 -20.30 -6.24 -10.54
CA LEU A 31 -19.73 -4.91 -10.31
C LEU A 31 -18.44 -5.00 -9.49
N PHE A 32 -18.32 -5.86 -8.47
CA PHE A 32 -17.07 -6.03 -7.71
C PHE A 32 -15.93 -6.69 -8.52
N LEU A 33 -16.26 -7.53 -9.52
CA LEU A 33 -15.32 -8.19 -10.42
C LEU A 33 -15.00 -7.39 -11.69
N THR A 34 -15.81 -6.38 -12.02
CA THR A 34 -15.63 -5.51 -13.20
C THR A 34 -15.41 -4.05 -12.83
N HIS A 35 -15.30 -3.69 -11.54
CA HIS A 35 -14.49 -2.53 -11.21
C HIS A 35 -13.08 -2.92 -11.63
N PRO A 36 -12.40 -2.15 -12.49
CA PRO A 36 -10.95 -2.23 -12.46
C PRO A 36 -10.61 -2.00 -10.99
N MET A 37 -10.07 -3.01 -10.31
CA MET A 37 -9.19 -2.68 -9.22
C MET A 37 -8.24 -1.68 -9.85
N LEU A 38 -8.29 -0.44 -9.39
CA LEU A 38 -7.17 0.45 -9.60
C LEU A 38 -6.02 -0.36 -9.04
N CYS A 39 -5.27 -1.01 -9.92
CA CYS A 39 -4.17 -1.89 -9.57
C CYS A 39 -3.08 -0.90 -9.23
N GLN A 40 -3.21 -0.34 -8.03
CA GLN A 40 -2.27 0.63 -7.52
C GLN A 40 -0.96 -0.14 -7.41
N ALA A 41 0.02 0.35 -8.14
CA ALA A 41 1.40 -0.07 -8.06
C ALA A 41 1.79 -0.40 -6.60
N GLY A 42 2.59 -1.44 -6.42
CA GLY A 42 2.86 -1.98 -5.11
C GLY A 42 4.23 -2.63 -5.02
N PHE A 43 4.71 -2.82 -3.79
CA PHE A 43 5.96 -3.52 -3.54
C PHE A 43 5.92 -4.94 -4.11
N ALA A 44 7.02 -5.38 -4.71
CA ALA A 44 7.14 -6.75 -5.21
C ALA A 44 7.22 -7.79 -4.07
N SER A 45 7.35 -7.34 -2.82
CA SER A 45 7.43 -8.15 -1.61
C SER A 45 6.70 -7.46 -0.44
N SER A 46 6.19 -8.25 0.51
CA SER A 46 5.67 -7.73 1.78
C SER A 46 6.76 -7.30 2.77
N THR A 47 8.03 -7.45 2.40
CA THR A 47 9.22 -7.07 3.18
C THR A 47 10.19 -6.29 2.26
N PRO A 48 9.85 -5.05 1.88
CA PRO A 48 10.52 -4.36 0.78
C PRO A 48 11.99 -4.00 1.09
N PHE A 49 12.34 -3.84 2.36
CA PHE A 49 13.67 -3.42 2.79
C PHE A 49 14.64 -4.59 3.05
N THR A 50 14.21 -5.84 2.93
CA THR A 50 15.09 -6.99 3.13
C THR A 50 16.25 -6.97 2.13
N GLY A 51 17.46 -6.67 2.62
CA GLY A 51 18.67 -6.57 1.79
C GLY A 51 18.75 -5.29 0.95
N ALA A 52 17.98 -4.25 1.31
CA ALA A 52 18.08 -2.95 0.67
C ALA A 52 19.45 -2.30 0.89
N SER A 53 19.99 -1.71 -0.17
CA SER A 53 21.20 -0.90 -0.11
C SER A 53 20.85 0.57 0.04
N TRP A 54 21.65 1.29 0.83
CA TRP A 54 21.48 2.72 1.07
C TRP A 54 22.67 3.49 0.51
N GLU A 55 22.38 4.61 -0.13
CA GLU A 55 23.37 5.49 -0.75
C GLU A 55 23.31 6.87 -0.12
N LEU A 56 24.45 7.37 0.36
CA LEU A 56 24.57 8.73 0.85
C LEU A 56 24.42 9.72 -0.31
N VAL A 57 23.39 10.56 -0.26
CA VAL A 57 23.05 11.53 -1.32
C VAL A 57 23.09 12.99 -0.87
N GLY A 58 23.19 13.25 0.44
CA GLY A 58 23.29 14.59 1.00
C GLY A 58 23.88 14.59 2.41
N GLU A 59 24.56 15.67 2.77
CA GLU A 59 25.09 15.89 4.12
C GLU A 59 25.03 17.39 4.44
N TYR A 60 24.45 17.74 5.59
CA TYR A 60 24.26 19.12 6.03
C TYR A 60 24.62 19.27 7.51
N PRO A 61 25.24 20.39 7.92
CA PRO A 61 25.57 20.61 9.31
C PRO A 61 24.30 20.82 10.15
N ILE A 62 24.28 20.27 11.35
CA ILE A 62 23.29 20.63 12.37
C ILE A 62 23.56 22.05 12.84
N LEU A 63 22.53 22.89 12.88
CA LEU A 63 22.66 24.33 13.14
C LEU A 63 22.64 24.68 14.63
N GLY A 64 21.80 24.00 15.40
CA GLY A 64 21.69 24.12 16.84
C GLY A 64 22.82 23.37 17.55
N SER A 65 23.44 23.99 18.56
CA SER A 65 24.53 23.34 19.30
C SER A 65 24.09 22.04 19.98
N ASN A 66 22.82 21.97 20.36
CA ASN A 66 22.16 20.78 20.93
C ASN A 66 21.01 20.29 20.01
N GLY A 67 20.91 20.81 18.78
CA GLY A 67 19.78 20.52 17.89
C GLY A 67 19.92 19.17 17.21
N ALA A 68 18.87 18.68 16.57
CA ALA A 68 18.84 17.42 15.83
C ALA A 68 17.73 17.49 14.78
N VAL A 69 17.94 16.91 13.60
CA VAL A 69 16.85 16.79 12.60
C VAL A 69 15.93 15.65 13.02
N GLN A 70 14.65 15.94 13.23
CA GLN A 70 13.72 15.03 13.91
C GLN A 70 12.71 14.37 12.96
N SER A 71 12.36 15.04 11.86
CA SER A 71 11.38 14.50 10.92
C SER A 71 11.66 14.92 9.49
N VAL A 72 11.11 14.12 8.56
CA VAL A 72 11.23 14.32 7.12
C VAL A 72 9.93 13.95 6.41
N CYS A 73 9.55 14.72 5.40
CA CYS A 73 8.49 14.35 4.46
C CYS A 73 8.89 14.79 3.05
N ALA A 74 8.23 14.22 2.04
CA ALA A 74 8.41 14.63 0.64
C ALA A 74 7.13 15.29 0.10
N THR A 75 7.31 16.42 -0.55
CA THR A 75 6.31 17.05 -1.42
C THR A 75 6.56 16.62 -2.86
N GLU A 76 5.85 17.25 -3.80
CA GLU A 76 6.09 17.07 -5.24
C GLU A 76 7.52 17.46 -5.62
N ASP A 77 8.03 18.56 -5.06
CA ASP A 77 9.27 19.20 -5.51
C ASP A 77 10.39 19.21 -4.46
N TYR A 78 10.04 19.06 -3.17
CA TYR A 78 10.97 19.22 -2.06
C TYR A 78 10.92 18.07 -1.06
N ILE A 79 12.08 17.75 -0.50
CA ILE A 79 12.22 17.02 0.76
C ILE A 79 12.28 18.08 1.86
N ILE A 80 11.36 18.02 2.81
CA ILE A 80 11.28 18.95 3.93
C ILE A 80 11.82 18.25 5.17
N CYS A 81 12.68 18.92 5.92
CA CYS A 81 13.19 18.44 7.22
C CYS A 81 12.98 19.50 8.30
N ILE A 82 12.74 19.07 9.53
CA ILE A 82 12.69 19.96 10.71
C ILE A 82 13.84 19.58 11.65
N GLU A 83 14.71 20.55 11.92
CA GLU A 83 15.68 20.50 13.00
C GLU A 83 15.06 21.08 14.26
N ASN A 84 14.86 20.23 15.28
CA ASN A 84 14.64 20.75 16.61
C ASN A 84 15.91 21.49 17.05
N PHE A 85 15.82 22.81 17.24
CA PHE A 85 17.02 23.62 17.42
C PHE A 85 17.64 23.41 18.81
N ASN A 86 16.78 23.26 19.82
CA ASN A 86 17.17 23.01 21.20
C ASN A 86 15.98 22.53 22.04
N ASP A 87 15.93 21.22 22.29
CA ASP A 87 14.84 20.51 22.97
C ASP A 87 14.57 21.00 24.41
N LEU A 88 15.53 21.73 25.00
CA LEU A 88 15.42 22.28 26.36
C LEU A 88 14.79 23.68 26.40
N THR A 89 14.45 24.26 25.26
CA THR A 89 13.96 25.64 25.13
C THR A 89 12.78 25.74 24.19
N THR A 90 12.09 26.89 24.19
CA THR A 90 11.05 27.21 23.21
C THR A 90 11.61 28.06 22.05
N GLU A 91 12.91 27.92 21.76
CA GLU A 91 13.50 28.62 20.64
C GLU A 91 12.94 28.04 19.34
N PRO A 92 12.68 28.87 18.31
CA PRO A 92 12.18 28.36 17.05
C PRO A 92 13.10 27.31 16.43
N ASP A 93 12.49 26.28 15.87
CA ASP A 93 13.12 25.19 15.13
C ASP A 93 13.43 25.62 13.69
N VAL A 94 14.30 24.87 13.01
CA VAL A 94 14.69 25.17 11.63
C VAL A 94 13.98 24.23 10.67
N VAL A 95 13.18 24.79 9.77
CA VAL A 95 12.56 24.05 8.67
C VAL A 95 13.38 24.28 7.41
N SER A 96 13.82 23.19 6.77
CA SER A 96 14.65 23.25 5.56
C SER A 96 14.00 22.46 4.43
N ALA A 97 13.94 23.08 3.24
CA ALA A 97 13.50 22.44 2.01
C ALA A 97 14.71 22.15 1.12
N TYR A 98 14.82 20.91 0.67
CA TYR A 98 15.85 20.43 -0.26
C TYR A 98 15.19 20.02 -1.57
N TYR A 99 15.81 20.34 -2.70
CA TYR A 99 15.26 19.94 -4.00
C TYR A 99 15.15 18.41 -4.09
N LYS A 100 13.94 17.88 -4.28
CA LYS A 100 13.72 16.45 -4.50
C LYS A 100 14.18 16.04 -5.90
N ASN A 101 14.00 16.94 -6.87
CA ASN A 101 14.25 16.71 -8.29
C ASN A 101 15.53 17.43 -8.76
N ASP A 102 15.97 17.15 -9.99
CA ASP A 102 17.06 17.86 -10.68
C ASP A 102 16.58 19.13 -11.42
N THR A 103 15.30 19.46 -11.26
CA THR A 103 14.68 20.69 -11.75
C THR A 103 13.83 21.32 -10.64
N ASP A 104 13.76 22.65 -10.63
CA ASP A 104 12.82 23.39 -9.76
C ASP A 104 11.40 23.41 -10.35
N ALA A 105 10.45 24.00 -9.62
CA ALA A 105 9.05 24.11 -10.03
C ALA A 105 8.84 24.87 -11.36
N ASP A 106 9.79 25.72 -11.76
CA ASP A 106 9.78 26.44 -13.03
C ASP A 106 10.46 25.65 -14.17
N GLY A 107 11.01 24.46 -13.87
CA GLY A 107 11.73 23.60 -14.81
C GLY A 107 13.19 24.00 -15.04
N ASN A 108 13.76 24.90 -14.22
CA ASN A 108 15.16 25.24 -14.30
C ASN A 108 16.02 24.14 -13.65
N PRO A 109 17.20 23.82 -14.20
CA PRO A 109 18.07 22.81 -13.64
C PRO A 109 18.60 23.23 -12.26
N VAL A 110 18.54 22.32 -11.30
CA VAL A 110 19.07 22.47 -9.94
C VAL A 110 19.88 21.23 -9.55
N THR A 111 20.69 21.35 -8.50
CA THR A 111 21.36 20.16 -7.95
C THR A 111 20.37 19.41 -7.06
N GLN A 112 20.04 18.17 -7.43
CA GLN A 112 19.18 17.31 -6.62
C GLN A 112 19.74 17.19 -5.18
N TYR A 113 18.84 17.21 -4.21
CA TYR A 113 19.08 17.21 -2.76
C TYR A 113 19.79 18.44 -2.21
N SER A 114 20.08 19.46 -3.02
CA SER A 114 20.64 20.73 -2.52
C SER A 114 19.61 21.54 -1.74
N LEU A 115 20.06 22.31 -0.75
CA LEU A 115 19.22 23.20 0.05
C LEU A 115 18.62 24.30 -0.85
N ALA A 116 17.29 24.38 -0.88
CA ALA A 116 16.52 25.34 -1.67
C ALA A 116 16.04 26.53 -0.82
N HIS A 117 15.46 26.23 0.34
CA HIS A 117 14.86 27.23 1.22
C HIS A 117 15.00 26.81 2.69
N GLN A 118 15.06 27.79 3.60
CA GLN A 118 15.19 27.54 5.02
C GLN A 118 14.53 28.68 5.81
N VAL A 119 13.74 28.30 6.82
CA VAL A 119 13.00 29.21 7.71
C VAL A 119 13.21 28.78 9.15
N ARG A 120 13.13 29.75 10.06
CA ARG A 120 13.18 29.56 11.50
C ARG A 120 12.16 30.49 12.15
N ASP A 121 10.94 29.98 12.32
CA ASP A 121 9.76 30.80 12.65
C ASP A 121 9.04 30.35 13.94
N ALA A 122 8.88 29.03 14.15
CA ALA A 122 8.12 28.48 15.26
C ALA A 122 8.86 27.33 15.98
N ASP A 123 8.47 27.08 17.23
CA ASP A 123 8.85 25.89 18.01
C ASP A 123 7.81 24.79 17.75
N PHE A 124 8.24 23.68 17.14
CA PHE A 124 7.39 22.56 16.75
C PHE A 124 7.39 21.44 17.78
N ALA A 125 7.83 21.70 19.02
CA ALA A 125 7.79 20.76 20.13
C ALA A 125 8.42 19.41 19.76
N HIS A 126 9.74 19.41 19.52
CA HIS A 126 10.52 18.26 19.05
C HIS A 126 10.30 17.88 17.58
N ALA A 127 9.10 18.05 17.02
CA ALA A 127 8.79 17.71 15.63
C ALA A 127 9.11 16.26 15.25
N ASN A 128 8.66 15.29 16.07
CA ASN A 128 9.00 13.87 15.95
C ASN A 128 8.49 13.20 14.66
N GLY A 129 7.51 13.80 13.98
CA GLY A 129 7.00 13.25 12.73
C GLY A 129 6.31 14.25 11.83
N MET A 130 6.21 13.93 10.54
CA MET A 130 5.76 14.87 9.52
C MET A 130 5.01 14.20 8.35
N ALA A 131 3.82 14.70 8.06
CA ALA A 131 2.94 14.20 7.00
C ALA A 131 2.61 15.28 5.98
N TYR A 132 2.94 15.06 4.71
CA TYR A 132 2.49 15.92 3.63
C TYR A 132 1.15 15.44 3.07
N ASN A 133 0.17 16.35 2.99
CA ASN A 133 -1.12 16.10 2.35
C ASN A 133 -1.17 16.78 0.97
N PRO A 134 -1.04 16.02 -0.13
CA PRO A 134 -1.05 16.58 -1.49
C PRO A 134 -2.41 17.11 -1.95
N VAL A 135 -3.50 16.78 -1.25
CA VAL A 135 -4.85 17.25 -1.60
C VAL A 135 -5.09 18.66 -1.05
N THR A 136 -4.65 18.92 0.18
CA THR A 136 -4.79 20.24 0.81
C THR A 136 -3.57 21.12 0.60
N HIS A 137 -2.44 20.55 0.16
CA HIS A 137 -1.14 21.21 0.05
C HIS A 137 -0.70 21.78 1.39
N GLU A 138 -0.68 20.91 2.41
CA GLU A 138 -0.32 21.26 3.78
C GLU A 138 0.57 20.17 4.38
N ILE A 139 1.45 20.56 5.30
CA ILE A 139 2.25 19.65 6.08
C ILE A 139 1.71 19.63 7.52
N LEU A 140 1.52 18.45 8.08
CA LEU A 140 1.23 18.27 9.50
C LEU A 140 2.48 17.77 10.22
N VAL A 141 2.80 18.38 11.36
CA VAL A 141 3.96 18.03 12.18
C VAL A 141 3.48 17.57 13.54
N SER A 142 3.85 16.37 13.97
CA SER A 142 3.58 15.87 15.31
C SER A 142 4.56 16.44 16.33
N GLY A 143 4.03 17.08 17.37
CA GLY A 143 4.82 17.45 18.54
C GLY A 143 4.99 16.26 19.49
N TYR A 144 6.10 16.23 20.22
CA TYR A 144 6.40 15.22 21.24
C TYR A 144 6.88 15.84 22.55
N SER A 145 8.19 15.97 22.78
CA SER A 145 8.73 16.66 23.95
C SER A 145 8.67 18.17 23.76
N SER A 146 8.26 18.90 24.80
CA SER A 146 8.29 20.37 24.77
C SER A 146 8.41 20.94 26.17
N PRO A 147 9.21 22.00 26.35
CA PRO A 147 9.18 22.79 27.57
C PRO A 147 7.89 23.62 27.71
N ASP A 148 7.16 23.87 26.62
CA ASP A 148 5.81 24.44 26.68
C ASP A 148 4.76 23.33 26.81
N ALA A 149 4.25 23.15 28.02
CA ALA A 149 3.21 22.15 28.31
C ALA A 149 1.91 22.36 27.50
N SER A 150 1.68 23.54 26.90
CA SER A 150 0.54 23.76 26.01
C SER A 150 0.65 23.06 24.65
N ASN A 151 1.83 22.53 24.31
CA ASN A 151 2.08 21.75 23.10
C ASN A 151 1.81 20.24 23.29
N TYR A 152 1.58 19.76 24.52
CA TYR A 152 1.29 18.35 24.77
C TYR A 152 0.07 17.88 23.96
N GLY A 153 0.23 16.87 23.13
CA GLY A 153 -0.82 16.29 22.28
C GLY A 153 -1.24 17.18 21.10
N CYS A 154 -0.42 18.16 20.73
CA CYS A 154 -0.66 19.02 19.58
C CYS A 154 -0.06 18.47 18.28
N ILE A 155 -0.68 18.86 17.17
CA ILE A 155 -0.12 18.82 15.82
C ILE A 155 -0.03 20.26 15.31
N PHE A 156 1.00 20.55 14.54
CA PHE A 156 1.20 21.84 13.90
C PHE A 156 0.95 21.73 12.41
N ARG A 157 0.31 22.74 11.83
CA ARG A 157 0.09 22.85 10.39
C ARG A 157 1.10 23.83 9.81
N LEU A 158 1.81 23.39 8.79
CA LEU A 158 2.84 24.13 8.08
C LEU A 158 2.44 24.32 6.61
N ASP A 159 2.80 25.48 6.08
CA ASP A 159 2.71 25.78 4.66
C ASP A 159 3.95 25.26 3.92
N PRO A 160 3.81 24.37 2.92
CA PRO A 160 4.96 23.76 2.27
C PRO A 160 5.78 24.74 1.40
N ASP A 161 5.18 25.85 0.94
CA ASP A 161 5.86 26.83 0.07
C ASP A 161 6.68 27.83 0.89
N THR A 162 6.09 28.31 2.00
CA THR A 162 6.71 29.33 2.87
C THR A 162 7.45 28.74 4.06
N LEU A 163 7.20 27.46 4.39
CA LEU A 163 7.73 26.76 5.57
C LEU A 163 7.34 27.41 6.92
N GLU A 164 6.37 28.32 6.92
CA GLU A 164 5.87 28.98 8.12
C GLU A 164 4.75 28.18 8.78
N GLN A 165 4.64 28.28 10.10
CA GLN A 165 3.56 27.64 10.85
C GLN A 165 2.25 28.41 10.65
N LYS A 166 1.21 27.73 10.16
CA LYS A 166 -0.14 28.28 10.01
C LYS A 166 -0.97 28.18 11.29
N GLU A 167 -0.92 27.03 11.94
CA GLU A 167 -1.85 26.70 13.03
C GLU A 167 -1.26 25.67 13.98
N ARG A 168 -1.71 25.70 15.24
CA ARG A 168 -1.52 24.65 16.23
C ARG A 168 -2.87 24.05 16.61
N ILE A 169 -2.98 22.73 16.54
CA ILE A 169 -4.22 21.97 16.76
C ILE A 169 -4.02 21.00 17.91
N GLN A 170 -4.82 21.14 18.97
CA GLN A 170 -4.85 20.17 20.06
C GLN A 170 -5.58 18.91 19.61
N LEU A 171 -4.85 17.84 19.30
CA LEU A 171 -5.43 16.57 18.88
C LEU A 171 -5.88 15.73 20.07
N SER A 172 -5.05 15.68 21.11
CA SER A 172 -5.24 14.82 22.28
C SER A 172 -4.88 15.57 23.56
N THR A 173 -5.53 15.25 24.67
CA THR A 173 -5.13 15.72 26.02
C THR A 173 -4.64 14.57 26.90
N SER A 174 -4.35 13.41 26.30
CA SER A 174 -4.06 12.17 27.02
C SER A 174 -2.83 11.41 26.50
N TYR A 175 -2.24 11.87 25.41
CA TYR A 175 -1.04 11.29 24.81
C TYR A 175 -0.43 12.28 23.82
N ASN A 176 0.88 12.21 23.61
CA ASN A 176 1.56 12.82 22.47
C ASN A 176 1.51 11.92 21.22
N ILE A 177 1.91 12.50 20.08
CA ILE A 177 1.99 11.84 18.78
C ILE A 177 3.47 11.71 18.44
N LEU A 178 3.95 10.47 18.23
CA LEU A 178 5.31 10.20 17.81
C LEU A 178 5.42 10.36 16.29
N GLY A 179 4.81 9.42 15.55
CA GLY A 179 4.81 9.43 14.09
C GLY A 179 3.47 9.81 13.50
N ILE A 180 3.50 10.42 12.31
CA ILE A 180 2.30 10.74 11.52
C ILE A 180 2.62 10.67 10.03
N ASP A 181 1.73 10.03 9.26
CA ASP A 181 1.78 10.14 7.80
C ASP A 181 0.38 10.10 7.17
N TYR A 182 0.28 10.64 5.96
CA TYR A 182 -0.94 10.75 5.18
C TYR A 182 -1.37 9.38 4.61
N LEU A 183 -2.69 9.17 4.52
CA LEU A 183 -3.29 7.96 3.97
C LEU A 183 -4.01 8.29 2.65
N PRO A 184 -3.37 8.11 1.47
CA PRO A 184 -3.99 8.41 0.18
C PRO A 184 -5.32 7.68 -0.06
N SER A 185 -5.46 6.47 0.49
CA SER A 185 -6.67 5.64 0.32
C SER A 185 -7.92 6.20 1.02
N THR A 186 -7.75 7.01 2.06
CA THR A 186 -8.86 7.57 2.86
C THR A 186 -8.87 9.10 2.89
N GLY A 187 -7.76 9.74 2.52
CA GLY A 187 -7.52 11.17 2.72
C GLY A 187 -7.25 11.55 4.18
N GLY A 188 -7.11 10.56 5.07
CA GLY A 188 -6.85 10.73 6.50
C GLY A 188 -5.37 10.57 6.85
N TYR A 189 -5.10 10.14 8.09
CA TYR A 189 -3.74 10.01 8.60
C TYR A 189 -3.59 8.75 9.44
N LEU A 190 -2.40 8.14 9.41
CA LEU A 190 -1.96 7.18 10.40
C LEU A 190 -1.14 7.93 11.45
N ILE A 191 -1.42 7.69 12.73
CA ILE A 191 -0.58 8.18 13.83
C ILE A 191 -0.07 7.04 14.68
N GLN A 192 1.10 7.23 15.29
CA GLN A 192 1.59 6.45 16.41
C GLN A 192 1.59 7.33 17.65
N THR A 193 0.99 6.84 18.74
CA THR A 193 1.00 7.58 20.02
C THR A 193 2.29 7.31 20.80
N ASP A 194 2.56 8.13 21.80
CA ASP A 194 3.61 7.89 22.80
C ASP A 194 3.25 6.77 23.80
N ALA A 195 4.07 6.66 24.85
CA ALA A 195 3.89 5.73 25.96
C ALA A 195 2.53 5.87 26.67
N ASP A 196 2.03 7.10 26.86
CA ASP A 196 0.73 7.34 27.52
C ASP A 196 -0.42 6.83 26.66
N GLY A 197 -0.29 6.93 25.33
CA GLY A 197 -1.21 6.31 24.37
C GLY A 197 -0.98 4.81 24.14
N GLY A 198 0.05 4.23 24.77
CA GLY A 198 0.40 2.82 24.69
C GLY A 198 1.15 2.42 23.42
N TYR A 199 1.88 3.34 22.80
CA TYR A 199 2.56 3.18 21.51
C TYR A 199 1.63 2.69 20.38
N GLY A 200 0.32 2.92 20.53
CA GLY A 200 -0.70 2.38 19.64
C GLY A 200 -0.77 3.11 18.31
N PHE A 201 -1.20 2.40 17.28
CA PHE A 201 -1.51 2.99 15.99
C PHE A 201 -2.99 3.37 15.93
N LYS A 202 -3.28 4.56 15.40
CA LYS A 202 -4.65 5.03 15.17
C LYS A 202 -4.80 5.57 13.76
N LEU A 203 -5.95 5.30 13.16
CA LEU A 203 -6.35 5.93 11.89
C LEU A 203 -7.21 7.14 12.20
N LEU A 204 -6.88 8.27 11.60
CA LEU A 204 -7.66 9.49 11.63
C LEU A 204 -8.31 9.73 10.28
N ASP A 205 -9.48 10.37 10.26
CA ASP A 205 -10.04 10.92 9.02
C ASP A 205 -9.37 12.25 8.64
N ALA A 206 -9.78 12.82 7.50
CA ALA A 206 -9.28 14.12 7.02
C ALA A 206 -9.56 15.29 7.98
N SER A 207 -10.50 15.13 8.92
CA SER A 207 -10.83 16.11 9.97
C SER A 207 -10.13 15.79 11.30
N LEU A 208 -9.12 14.93 11.27
CA LEU A 208 -8.31 14.49 12.40
C LEU A 208 -9.11 13.78 13.49
N GLN A 209 -10.28 13.21 13.16
CA GLN A 209 -11.06 12.41 14.11
C GLN A 209 -10.62 10.95 14.06
N VAL A 210 -10.49 10.33 15.23
CA VAL A 210 -10.13 8.90 15.34
C VAL A 210 -11.22 8.03 14.72
N MET A 211 -10.86 7.30 13.68
CA MET A 211 -11.71 6.35 12.96
C MET A 211 -11.49 4.92 13.42
N ASP A 212 -10.27 4.59 13.81
CA ASP A 212 -9.87 3.25 14.22
C ASP A 212 -8.70 3.34 15.19
N ASP A 213 -8.70 2.45 16.19
CA ASP A 213 -7.71 2.41 17.25
C ASP A 213 -7.24 0.96 17.39
N TRP A 214 -5.98 0.71 17.07
CA TRP A 214 -5.42 -0.64 17.11
C TRP A 214 -5.10 -1.08 18.54
N GLY A 215 -5.27 -0.18 19.51
CA GLY A 215 -4.95 -0.39 20.91
C GLY A 215 -3.45 -0.34 21.16
N THR A 216 -3.05 -0.86 22.32
CA THR A 216 -1.65 -0.87 22.74
C THR A 216 -0.80 -1.71 21.81
N TYR A 217 0.41 -1.20 21.54
CA TYR A 217 1.43 -1.91 20.81
C TYR A 217 1.68 -3.31 21.43
N PRO A 218 1.50 -4.42 20.69
CA PRO A 218 1.30 -5.74 21.29
C PRO A 218 2.57 -6.50 21.72
N PHE A 219 3.72 -5.84 21.91
CA PHE A 219 5.02 -6.48 22.15
C PHE A 219 5.87 -5.88 23.30
N ASP A 220 6.62 -6.76 23.98
CA ASP A 220 7.64 -6.47 25.01
C ASP A 220 9.04 -6.21 24.39
N PHE A 221 9.17 -5.40 23.34
CA PHE A 221 10.45 -5.26 22.62
C PHE A 221 11.48 -4.38 23.36
N TYR A 222 12.76 -4.52 22.97
CA TYR A 222 13.94 -3.77 23.43
C TYR A 222 13.93 -2.25 23.14
N MET A 223 12.82 -1.69 22.61
CA MET A 223 12.77 -0.30 22.14
C MET A 223 12.03 0.55 23.16
N GLU A 224 12.69 1.58 23.68
CA GLU A 224 12.06 2.53 24.60
C GLU A 224 11.22 3.59 23.87
N ASN A 225 11.51 3.83 22.58
CA ASN A 225 10.80 4.83 21.80
C ASN A 225 10.79 4.50 20.29
N PHE A 226 10.06 5.28 19.52
CA PHE A 226 9.96 5.16 18.07
C PHE A 226 10.12 6.53 17.41
N GLN A 227 10.72 6.52 16.24
CA GLN A 227 10.86 7.69 15.38
C GLN A 227 9.59 7.88 14.55
N ASP A 228 9.66 8.69 13.49
CA ASP A 228 8.53 8.87 12.59
C ASP A 228 8.17 7.58 11.81
N LEU A 229 6.97 7.59 11.23
CA LEU A 229 6.47 6.55 10.34
C LEU A 229 6.23 7.09 8.92
N CYS A 230 6.31 6.20 7.93
CA CYS A 230 6.02 6.50 6.53
C CYS A 230 5.07 5.45 5.95
N VAL A 231 3.96 5.87 5.37
CA VAL A 231 2.95 5.03 4.74
C VAL A 231 3.20 4.98 3.23
N SER A 232 3.17 3.77 2.67
CA SER A 232 3.12 3.55 1.23
C SER A 232 2.20 2.37 0.90
N GLY A 233 1.09 2.67 0.24
CA GLY A 233 0.06 1.68 -0.09
C GLY A 233 -0.58 1.06 1.16
N ASP A 234 -0.53 -0.28 1.28
CA ASP A 234 -0.99 -1.00 2.47
C ASP A 234 0.09 -1.09 3.56
N LEU A 235 1.34 -0.73 3.25
CA LEU A 235 2.45 -0.86 4.18
C LEU A 235 2.74 0.46 4.88
N PHE A 236 3.31 0.37 6.07
CA PHE A 236 3.99 1.50 6.66
C PHE A 236 5.26 1.04 7.37
N PHE A 237 6.19 1.96 7.48
CA PHE A 237 7.55 1.72 7.92
C PHE A 237 7.91 2.70 9.02
N LEU A 238 8.74 2.29 9.96
CA LEU A 238 9.27 3.19 10.98
C LEU A 238 10.62 2.69 11.47
N PHE A 239 11.43 3.63 11.97
CA PHE A 239 12.64 3.32 12.71
C PHE A 239 12.29 3.25 14.20
N PRO A 240 12.54 2.13 14.87
CA PRO A 240 12.53 2.09 16.30
C PRO A 240 13.84 2.70 16.87
N LEU A 241 13.77 3.32 18.05
CA LEU A 241 14.95 3.90 18.68
C LEU A 241 15.88 2.80 19.22
N THR A 242 17.01 2.61 18.56
CA THR A 242 18.04 1.61 18.92
C THR A 242 19.38 2.21 19.32
N MET A 243 19.47 3.53 19.36
CA MET A 243 20.68 4.23 19.76
C MET A 243 21.12 3.74 21.16
N HIS A 244 22.43 3.58 21.35
CA HIS A 244 23.07 3.08 22.58
C HIS A 244 22.81 1.61 22.97
N LEU A 245 21.93 0.89 22.28
CA LEU A 245 21.66 -0.53 22.59
C LEU A 245 22.72 -1.50 22.04
N GLY A 246 23.61 -1.05 21.15
CA GLY A 246 24.67 -1.88 20.55
C GLY A 246 24.18 -2.98 19.60
N ILE A 247 22.91 -2.93 19.18
CA ILE A 247 22.28 -3.95 18.32
C ILE A 247 22.19 -3.54 16.83
N GLY A 248 22.60 -2.32 16.49
CA GLY A 248 22.47 -1.75 15.15
C GLY A 248 21.10 -1.11 14.90
N ASN A 249 20.87 -0.68 13.65
CA ASN A 249 19.62 -0.04 13.22
C ASN A 249 18.68 -1.06 12.58
N PHE A 250 17.38 -0.81 12.70
CA PHE A 250 16.34 -1.69 12.17
C PHE A 250 15.24 -0.88 11.51
N ILE A 251 14.55 -1.45 10.53
CA ILE A 251 13.33 -0.89 9.97
C ILE A 251 12.19 -1.90 10.13
N GLN A 252 11.10 -1.44 10.75
CA GLN A 252 9.92 -2.26 10.95
C GLN A 252 8.92 -2.03 9.83
N THR A 253 8.41 -3.10 9.24
CA THR A 253 7.36 -3.05 8.22
C THR A 253 6.07 -3.61 8.77
N TYR A 254 4.99 -2.85 8.67
CA TYR A 254 3.65 -3.24 9.09
C TYR A 254 2.70 -3.26 7.90
N SER A 255 1.59 -4.00 8.04
CA SER A 255 0.44 -3.91 7.12
C SER A 255 -0.75 -3.26 7.81
N LEU A 256 -1.32 -2.25 7.14
CA LEU A 256 -2.56 -1.56 7.49
C LEU A 256 -3.74 -2.52 7.51
N SER A 257 -3.95 -3.27 6.42
CA SER A 257 -5.07 -4.21 6.30
C SER A 257 -5.00 -5.37 7.29
N GLN A 258 -3.80 -5.88 7.59
CA GLN A 258 -3.61 -7.00 8.51
C GLN A 258 -3.43 -6.57 9.97
N LYS A 259 -3.16 -5.29 10.23
CA LYS A 259 -2.89 -4.72 11.55
C LYS A 259 -1.79 -5.48 12.31
N THR A 260 -0.68 -5.76 11.63
CA THR A 260 0.41 -6.56 12.19
C THR A 260 1.75 -6.14 11.64
N LEU A 261 2.78 -6.29 12.46
CA LEU A 261 4.17 -6.31 12.03
C LEU A 261 4.38 -7.49 11.08
N LEU A 262 5.04 -7.23 9.96
CA LEU A 262 5.41 -8.20 8.92
C LEU A 262 6.89 -8.53 8.95
N ALA A 263 7.74 -7.50 9.09
CA ALA A 263 9.20 -7.62 9.08
C ALA A 263 9.86 -6.62 10.03
N ASP A 264 11.07 -6.98 10.45
CA ASP A 264 11.97 -6.22 11.31
C ASP A 264 13.37 -6.45 10.73
N ASP A 265 13.71 -5.66 9.71
CA ASP A 265 14.91 -5.84 8.90
C ASP A 265 16.04 -5.00 9.47
N THR A 266 17.27 -5.56 9.54
CA THR A 266 18.46 -4.80 9.90
C THR A 266 18.80 -3.79 8.81
N VAL A 267 19.19 -2.59 9.21
CA VAL A 267 19.58 -1.50 8.30
C VAL A 267 21.07 -1.22 8.44
N ASP A 268 21.75 -1.22 7.30
CA ASP A 268 23.14 -0.80 7.17
C ASP A 268 23.22 0.37 6.17
N PHE A 269 23.53 1.55 6.71
CA PHE A 269 23.71 2.77 5.90
C PHE A 269 25.12 2.88 5.30
N GLY A 270 26.03 1.96 5.61
CA GLY A 270 27.40 2.00 5.10
C GLY A 270 28.17 3.23 5.59
N PHE A 271 28.02 3.59 6.87
CA PHE A 271 28.72 4.72 7.47
C PHE A 271 30.23 4.64 7.27
N SER A 272 30.87 5.79 7.07
CA SER A 272 32.32 5.89 7.05
C SER A 272 32.91 5.69 8.45
N ASP A 273 34.18 5.26 8.51
CA ASP A 273 34.87 4.92 9.78
C ASP A 273 34.99 6.10 10.76
N ASP A 274 34.82 7.34 10.30
CA ASP A 274 34.86 8.54 11.14
C ASP A 274 33.53 8.83 11.85
N ILE A 275 32.45 8.12 11.54
CA ILE A 275 31.15 8.26 12.22
C ILE A 275 31.20 7.52 13.55
N THR A 276 31.00 8.27 14.64
CA THR A 276 31.08 7.75 16.02
C THR A 276 29.72 7.56 16.68
N ILE A 277 28.72 8.34 16.26
CA ILE A 277 27.33 8.26 16.70
C ILE A 277 26.46 8.38 15.46
N ASN A 278 25.40 7.58 15.38
CA ASN A 278 24.39 7.66 14.34
C ASN A 278 23.00 7.35 14.94
N GLU A 279 21.99 8.08 14.46
CA GLU A 279 20.60 7.94 14.86
C GLU A 279 19.72 8.20 13.63
N PRO A 280 19.07 7.17 13.07
CA PRO A 280 18.01 7.37 12.07
C PRO A 280 16.79 7.99 12.72
N GLU A 281 16.20 9.00 12.08
CA GLU A 281 15.14 9.85 12.68
C GLU A 281 13.82 9.79 11.91
N GLY A 282 13.87 9.36 10.65
CA GLY A 282 12.69 9.25 9.82
C GLY A 282 13.01 8.88 8.40
N LEU A 283 11.97 8.53 7.65
CA LEU A 283 12.05 8.29 6.23
C LEU A 283 10.81 8.83 5.53
N CYS A 284 10.94 9.15 4.25
CA CYS A 284 9.83 9.50 3.40
C CYS A 284 9.96 8.83 2.03
N GLU A 285 8.81 8.51 1.41
CA GLU A 285 8.76 8.07 0.03
C GLU A 285 8.84 9.30 -0.90
N THR A 286 9.84 9.31 -1.77
CA THR A 286 10.08 10.43 -2.72
C THR A 286 9.47 10.17 -4.09
N ASN A 287 9.49 8.90 -4.51
CA ASN A 287 8.84 8.34 -5.68
C ASN A 287 8.41 6.90 -5.33
N PRO A 288 7.46 6.29 -6.07
CA PRO A 288 7.03 4.93 -5.78
C PRO A 288 8.20 3.94 -5.71
N GLY A 289 8.46 3.39 -4.51
CA GLY A 289 9.58 2.49 -4.24
C GLY A 289 10.94 3.16 -4.00
N GLU A 290 11.03 4.49 -3.97
CA GLU A 290 12.25 5.26 -3.65
C GLU A 290 12.08 6.02 -2.34
N PHE A 291 12.98 5.80 -1.39
CA PHE A 291 12.90 6.36 -0.05
C PHE A 291 14.15 7.17 0.28
N ILE A 292 13.97 8.25 1.03
CA ILE A 292 15.04 8.98 1.70
C ILE A 292 14.87 8.79 3.20
N ALA A 293 15.90 8.25 3.85
CA ALA A 293 16.04 8.26 5.29
C ALA A 293 16.97 9.41 5.71
N ILE A 294 16.63 10.07 6.82
CA ILE A 294 17.50 11.05 7.48
C ILE A 294 18.17 10.40 8.68
N VAL A 295 19.47 10.66 8.83
CA VAL A 295 20.27 10.14 9.93
C VAL A 295 21.10 11.26 10.54
N ASN A 296 20.90 11.53 11.81
CA ASN A 296 21.79 12.40 12.58
C ASN A 296 23.08 11.65 12.88
N VAL A 297 24.22 12.27 12.61
CA VAL A 297 25.55 11.67 12.82
C VAL A 297 26.50 12.62 13.55
N THR A 298 27.39 12.04 14.36
CA THR A 298 28.54 12.75 14.94
C THR A 298 29.84 12.14 14.46
N LYS A 299 30.70 12.97 13.86
CA LYS A 299 32.02 12.58 13.37
C LYS A 299 33.06 12.57 14.49
N ALA A 300 34.19 11.91 14.28
CA ALA A 300 35.27 11.77 15.25
C ALA A 300 35.91 13.12 15.67
N ASP A 301 35.78 14.16 14.86
CA ASP A 301 36.21 15.53 15.19
C ASP A 301 35.17 16.31 16.02
N GLY A 302 34.02 15.70 16.33
CA GLY A 302 32.90 16.30 17.05
C GLY A 302 31.92 17.04 16.14
N GLY A 303 32.13 17.08 14.82
CA GLY A 303 31.20 17.68 13.87
C GLY A 303 29.88 16.92 13.81
N ARG A 304 28.76 17.65 13.83
CA ARG A 304 27.39 17.10 13.84
C ARG A 304 26.69 17.42 12.52
N TYR A 305 26.11 16.41 11.89
CA TYR A 305 25.49 16.51 10.57
C TYR A 305 24.20 15.71 10.52
N VAL A 306 23.29 16.11 9.64
CA VAL A 306 22.26 15.23 9.10
C VAL A 306 22.74 14.68 7.75
N GLN A 307 22.62 13.37 7.56
CA GLN A 307 22.94 12.68 6.32
C GLN A 307 21.68 12.10 5.70
N PHE A 308 21.56 12.22 4.38
CA PHE A 308 20.42 11.73 3.61
C PHE A 308 20.83 10.46 2.88
N TYR A 309 20.09 9.39 3.14
CA TYR A 309 20.34 8.08 2.56
C TYR A 309 19.19 7.67 1.65
N ARG A 310 19.48 7.48 0.37
CA ARG A 310 18.54 6.99 -0.61
C ARG A 310 18.54 5.48 -0.67
N THR A 311 17.37 4.88 -0.76
CA THR A 311 17.22 3.49 -1.21
C THR A 311 16.12 3.35 -2.25
N ARG A 312 16.23 2.29 -3.06
CA ARG A 312 15.20 1.87 -4.01
C ARG A 312 14.86 0.42 -3.74
N VAL A 313 13.59 0.15 -3.51
CA VAL A 313 13.08 -1.19 -3.24
C VAL A 313 12.30 -1.71 -4.45
N PRO A 314 12.25 -3.04 -4.66
CA PRO A 314 11.49 -3.61 -5.77
C PRO A 314 10.03 -3.18 -5.76
N TYR A 315 9.60 -2.55 -6.86
CA TYR A 315 8.27 -1.98 -7.02
C TYR A 315 7.69 -2.37 -8.38
N LEU A 316 6.38 -2.64 -8.43
CA LEU A 316 5.67 -3.10 -9.62
C LEU A 316 4.69 -2.03 -10.09
N PHE A 317 4.70 -1.75 -11.39
CA PHE A 317 3.75 -0.87 -12.07
C PHE A 317 2.87 -1.66 -13.03
N THR A 318 1.67 -1.15 -13.28
CA THR A 318 0.69 -1.78 -14.18
C THR A 318 0.68 -1.10 -15.54
N VAL A 319 0.84 -1.90 -16.59
CA VAL A 319 0.48 -1.50 -17.96
C VAL A 319 -0.91 -2.03 -18.27
N SER A 320 -1.88 -1.15 -18.49
CA SER A 320 -3.25 -1.49 -18.85
C SER A 320 -3.48 -1.31 -20.35
N THR A 321 -4.05 -2.31 -21.02
CA THR A 321 -4.31 -2.26 -22.47
C THR A 321 -5.79 -2.38 -22.78
N SER A 322 -6.24 -1.69 -23.83
CA SER A 322 -7.62 -1.76 -24.32
C SER A 322 -7.68 -1.63 -25.84
N ALA A 323 -8.59 -2.39 -26.46
CA ALA A 323 -8.85 -2.36 -27.89
C ALA A 323 -10.35 -2.18 -28.16
N ALA A 324 -10.69 -1.33 -29.12
CA ALA A 324 -12.04 -1.28 -29.69
C ALA A 324 -12.30 -2.51 -30.59
N GLU A 325 -13.56 -2.67 -31.02
CA GLU A 325 -13.95 -3.71 -31.98
C GLU A 325 -13.09 -3.66 -33.26
N HIS A 326 -13.02 -4.80 -33.96
CA HIS A 326 -12.31 -4.97 -35.23
C HIS A 326 -10.77 -4.97 -35.15
N GLY A 327 -10.26 -5.38 -33.99
CA GLY A 327 -8.87 -5.77 -33.81
C GLY A 327 -8.61 -6.28 -32.40
N SER A 328 -7.33 -6.49 -32.10
CA SER A 328 -6.86 -7.01 -30.81
C SER A 328 -5.63 -6.25 -30.34
N VAL A 329 -5.42 -6.26 -29.02
CA VAL A 329 -4.21 -5.75 -28.35
C VAL A 329 -3.69 -6.82 -27.42
N SER A 330 -2.37 -6.96 -27.31
CA SER A 330 -1.75 -7.87 -26.36
C SER A 330 -2.08 -7.44 -24.92
N GLU A 331 -2.07 -8.42 -24.02
CA GLU A 331 -2.23 -8.14 -22.60
C GLU A 331 -1.08 -7.25 -22.10
N GLY A 332 -1.44 -6.28 -21.26
CA GLY A 332 -0.47 -5.53 -20.48
C GLY A 332 0.08 -6.37 -19.33
N GLY A 333 -0.07 -5.89 -18.10
CA GLY A 333 0.30 -6.60 -16.87
C GLY A 333 1.24 -5.79 -15.97
N GLU A 334 1.65 -6.44 -14.88
CA GLU A 334 2.63 -5.89 -13.94
C GLU A 334 4.05 -5.96 -14.50
N VAL A 335 4.82 -4.91 -14.26
CA VAL A 335 6.19 -4.72 -14.76
C VAL A 335 7.01 -4.09 -13.66
N SER A 336 8.25 -4.54 -13.46
CA SER A 336 9.11 -3.96 -12.43
C SER A 336 9.53 -2.53 -12.80
N SER A 337 9.74 -1.68 -11.81
CA SER A 337 10.31 -0.34 -12.01
C SER A 337 11.60 -0.43 -12.85
N GLY A 338 11.71 0.45 -13.85
CA GLY A 338 12.84 0.53 -14.77
C GLY A 338 12.86 -0.51 -15.90
N GLU A 339 11.97 -1.50 -15.89
CA GLU A 339 11.84 -2.45 -16.99
C GLU A 339 11.03 -1.87 -18.15
N GLU A 340 11.11 -2.55 -19.31
CA GLU A 340 10.34 -2.21 -20.50
C GLU A 340 9.17 -3.18 -20.71
N LYS A 341 8.10 -2.70 -21.35
CA LYS A 341 6.97 -3.51 -21.79
C LYS A 341 6.57 -3.15 -23.20
N THR A 342 6.64 -4.13 -24.09
CA THR A 342 6.10 -4.01 -25.44
C THR A 342 4.66 -4.50 -25.49
N VAL A 343 3.78 -3.68 -26.05
CA VAL A 343 2.38 -3.99 -26.32
C VAL A 343 2.18 -4.00 -27.83
N SER A 344 1.68 -5.12 -28.37
CA SER A 344 1.37 -5.25 -29.79
C SER A 344 -0.13 -5.18 -30.04
N TYR A 345 -0.53 -4.78 -31.24
CA TYR A 345 -1.92 -4.71 -31.66
C TYR A 345 -2.08 -5.09 -33.12
N THR A 346 -3.19 -5.74 -33.44
CA THR A 346 -3.45 -6.29 -34.78
C THR A 346 -4.88 -5.97 -35.18
N ALA A 347 -5.06 -5.31 -36.32
CA ALA A 347 -6.37 -5.06 -36.90
C ALA A 347 -6.94 -6.33 -37.54
N ASP A 348 -8.26 -6.50 -37.47
CA ASP A 348 -8.95 -7.58 -38.19
C ASP A 348 -8.89 -7.34 -39.71
N GLU A 349 -9.17 -8.39 -40.48
CA GLU A 349 -9.21 -8.29 -41.95
C GLU A 349 -10.20 -7.22 -42.43
N GLY A 350 -9.74 -6.33 -43.32
CA GLY A 350 -10.53 -5.22 -43.83
C GLY A 350 -10.50 -3.96 -42.95
N PHE A 351 -9.76 -3.97 -41.84
CA PHE A 351 -9.56 -2.83 -40.95
C PHE A 351 -8.08 -2.43 -40.88
N ARG A 352 -7.83 -1.21 -40.38
CA ARG A 352 -6.51 -0.67 -40.08
C ARG A 352 -6.54 0.11 -38.76
N LEU A 353 -5.38 0.31 -38.15
CA LEU A 353 -5.24 1.16 -36.97
C LEU A 353 -5.69 2.59 -37.29
N ALA A 354 -6.65 3.09 -36.53
CA ALA A 354 -7.20 4.43 -36.67
C ALA A 354 -6.59 5.40 -35.66
N LYS A 355 -6.51 4.97 -34.39
CA LYS A 355 -5.93 5.76 -33.29
C LYS A 355 -5.18 4.87 -32.31
N LEU A 356 -4.06 5.38 -31.85
CA LEU A 356 -3.30 4.90 -30.71
C LEU A 356 -3.28 6.01 -29.65
N SER A 357 -3.60 5.67 -28.42
CA SER A 357 -3.44 6.55 -27.26
C SER A 357 -2.59 5.88 -26.21
N VAL A 358 -1.61 6.61 -25.69
CA VAL A 358 -0.79 6.23 -24.54
C VAL A 358 -0.99 7.27 -23.45
N ASP A 359 -1.39 6.86 -22.25
CA ASP A 359 -1.69 7.75 -21.10
C ASP A 359 -2.65 8.90 -21.44
N GLY A 360 -3.63 8.63 -22.32
CA GLY A 360 -4.59 9.61 -22.80
C GLY A 360 -4.07 10.54 -23.91
N LEU A 361 -2.78 10.49 -24.26
CA LEU A 361 -2.20 11.24 -25.37
C LEU A 361 -2.28 10.44 -26.68
N TYR A 362 -2.79 11.06 -27.75
CA TYR A 362 -2.84 10.43 -29.07
C TYR A 362 -1.48 10.48 -29.76
N LEU A 363 -1.03 9.33 -30.25
CA LEU A 363 0.24 9.19 -30.98
C LEU A 363 0.01 8.97 -32.48
N PRO A 364 1.00 9.30 -33.33
CA PRO A 364 0.91 9.09 -34.77
C PRO A 364 0.94 7.59 -35.09
N VAL A 365 -0.16 7.07 -35.61
CA VAL A 365 -0.30 5.64 -36.00
C VAL A 365 0.69 5.22 -37.10
N THR A 366 1.29 6.17 -37.82
CA THR A 366 2.32 5.89 -38.83
C THR A 366 3.69 5.58 -38.22
N GLU A 367 3.96 6.07 -37.02
CA GLU A 367 5.21 5.81 -36.29
C GLU A 367 5.12 4.52 -35.47
N TYR A 368 3.90 4.19 -35.03
CA TYR A 368 3.59 3.01 -34.24
C TYR A 368 2.46 2.21 -34.92
N PRO A 369 2.78 1.46 -36.00
CA PRO A 369 1.76 0.82 -36.83
C PRO A 369 1.20 -0.48 -36.22
N ASP A 370 1.99 -1.19 -35.42
CA ASP A 370 1.68 -2.53 -34.91
C ASP A 370 2.02 -2.75 -33.43
N SER A 371 2.82 -1.87 -32.83
CA SER A 371 3.30 -2.02 -31.47
C SER A 371 3.74 -0.71 -30.84
N TYR A 372 3.79 -0.70 -29.51
CA TYR A 372 4.35 0.37 -28.71
C TYR A 372 5.14 -0.23 -27.55
N THR A 373 6.35 0.30 -27.31
CA THR A 373 7.20 -0.12 -26.20
C THR A 373 7.27 0.99 -25.17
N PHE A 374 6.78 0.69 -23.96
CA PHE A 374 7.07 1.45 -22.77
C PHE A 374 8.50 1.14 -22.35
N SER A 375 9.39 2.13 -22.37
CA SER A 375 10.76 2.02 -21.86
C SER A 375 10.85 2.67 -20.48
N ASP A 376 11.67 2.12 -19.59
CA ASP A 376 11.96 2.69 -18.27
C ASP A 376 10.68 3.04 -17.50
N ILE A 377 9.87 2.02 -17.18
CA ILE A 377 8.57 2.22 -16.54
C ILE A 377 8.77 2.69 -15.09
N GLN A 378 8.31 3.90 -14.79
CA GLN A 378 8.37 4.53 -13.47
C GLN A 378 7.00 4.87 -12.87
N LYS A 379 5.92 4.50 -13.57
CA LYS A 379 4.53 4.68 -13.14
C LYS A 379 3.60 3.74 -13.90
N ASP A 380 2.35 3.66 -13.44
CA ASP A 380 1.30 2.98 -14.19
C ASP A 380 1.08 3.64 -15.55
N HIS A 381 0.82 2.80 -16.56
CA HIS A 381 0.59 3.23 -17.94
C HIS A 381 -0.70 2.66 -18.51
N THR A 382 -1.28 3.39 -19.45
CA THR A 382 -2.45 2.94 -20.22
C THR A 382 -2.18 3.01 -21.73
N LEU A 383 -2.65 2.01 -22.47
CA LEU A 383 -2.62 1.99 -23.92
C LEU A 383 -4.00 1.64 -24.47
N ALA A 384 -4.52 2.46 -25.37
CA ALA A 384 -5.80 2.25 -26.04
C ALA A 384 -5.66 2.34 -27.56
N VAL A 385 -6.22 1.36 -28.27
CA VAL A 385 -6.23 1.33 -29.74
C VAL A 385 -7.65 1.25 -30.30
N THR A 386 -7.85 1.90 -31.44
CA THR A 386 -9.11 1.83 -32.20
C THR A 386 -8.82 1.55 -33.67
N PHE A 387 -9.74 0.85 -34.32
CA PHE A 387 -9.59 0.40 -35.70
C PHE A 387 -10.69 1.01 -36.59
N GLU A 388 -10.38 1.22 -37.88
CA GLU A 388 -11.33 1.71 -38.88
C GLU A 388 -11.26 0.86 -40.16
N PRO A 389 -12.35 0.78 -40.95
CA PRO A 389 -12.33 0.06 -42.22
C PRO A 389 -11.28 0.63 -43.19
N VAL A 390 -10.57 -0.24 -43.89
CA VAL A 390 -9.68 0.17 -44.99
C VAL A 390 -10.55 0.74 -46.12
N PRO A 391 -10.27 1.96 -46.62
CA PRO A 391 -11.04 2.54 -47.72
C PRO A 391 -11.02 1.61 -48.94
N THR A 392 -12.18 1.06 -49.30
CA THR A 392 -12.29 0.27 -50.53
C THR A 392 -12.20 1.23 -51.71
N ALA A 393 -11.28 0.98 -52.64
CA ALA A 393 -11.21 1.77 -53.86
C ALA A 393 -12.58 1.72 -54.56
N THR A 394 -13.23 2.89 -54.71
CA THR A 394 -14.45 2.98 -55.52
C THR A 394 -14.08 2.56 -56.93
N PRO A 395 -14.73 1.56 -57.54
CA PRO A 395 -14.41 1.18 -58.91
C PRO A 395 -14.61 2.41 -59.79
N THR A 396 -13.55 2.85 -60.46
CA THR A 396 -13.64 3.86 -61.52
C THR A 396 -14.74 3.42 -62.47
N PRO A 397 -15.76 4.24 -62.76
CA PRO A 397 -16.85 3.82 -63.63
C PRO A 397 -16.26 3.45 -64.99
N THR A 398 -16.28 2.16 -65.31
CA THR A 398 -16.03 1.68 -66.67
C THR A 398 -17.06 2.36 -67.56
N ALA A 399 -16.60 3.13 -68.55
CA ALA A 399 -17.47 3.78 -69.53
C ALA A 399 -18.43 2.74 -70.10
N THR A 400 -19.72 2.90 -69.77
CA THR A 400 -20.78 2.04 -70.28
C THR A 400 -20.89 2.31 -71.78
N ALA A 401 -20.70 1.28 -72.61
CA ALA A 401 -20.95 1.40 -74.04
C ALA A 401 -22.41 1.82 -74.27
N THR A 402 -22.58 2.89 -75.04
CA THR A 402 -23.86 3.44 -75.46
C THR A 402 -24.78 2.33 -76.00
N PRO A 403 -25.97 2.07 -75.41
CA PRO A 403 -26.90 1.12 -75.98
C PRO A 403 -27.53 1.70 -77.25
N THR A 404 -27.42 0.94 -78.35
CA THR A 404 -28.12 1.18 -79.61
C THR A 404 -29.63 1.07 -79.39
N GLU A 405 -30.37 2.12 -79.77
CA GLU A 405 -31.83 2.17 -79.72
C GLU A 405 -32.49 1.16 -80.67
N THR A 406 -33.56 0.49 -80.22
CA THR A 406 -34.53 -0.23 -81.06
C THR A 406 -35.89 -0.22 -80.31
N PRO A 407 -37.03 -0.09 -81.01
CA PRO A 407 -38.10 0.83 -80.61
C PRO A 407 -39.24 0.21 -79.78
N ALA A 408 -40.03 1.13 -79.21
CA ALA A 408 -41.15 0.90 -78.29
C ALA A 408 -42.37 0.18 -78.91
N ILE A 409 -43.00 -0.70 -78.12
CA ILE A 409 -44.41 -1.07 -78.24
C ILE A 409 -45.05 -1.14 -76.83
N THR A 410 -46.31 -0.75 -76.81
CA THR A 410 -47.16 -0.32 -75.69
C THR A 410 -48.17 -1.40 -75.25
N GLN A 411 -48.50 -1.35 -73.95
CA GLN A 411 -49.74 -1.75 -73.24
C GLN A 411 -49.98 -3.18 -72.69
N THR A 412 -50.44 -3.14 -71.42
CA THR A 412 -51.01 -4.13 -70.48
C THR A 412 -52.36 -4.70 -70.96
N PRO A 413 -52.85 -5.85 -70.43
CA PRO A 413 -53.66 -5.83 -69.20
C PRO A 413 -53.47 -7.03 -68.23
N GLU A 414 -53.83 -6.81 -66.96
CA GLU A 414 -54.00 -7.75 -65.83
C GLU A 414 -55.33 -8.56 -65.97
N PRO A 415 -55.50 -9.84 -65.51
CA PRO A 415 -55.97 -10.14 -64.12
C PRO A 415 -55.71 -11.52 -63.45
N ALA A 416 -55.78 -11.45 -62.10
CA ALA A 416 -56.47 -12.33 -61.11
C ALA A 416 -55.87 -13.65 -60.52
N ILE A 417 -55.59 -13.56 -59.21
CA ILE A 417 -56.02 -14.40 -58.04
C ILE A 417 -55.79 -15.94 -58.04
N SER A 418 -55.09 -16.47 -57.00
CA SER A 418 -55.61 -17.51 -56.06
C SER A 418 -54.59 -18.17 -55.10
N LYS A 419 -54.86 -17.98 -53.79
CA LYS A 419 -54.72 -18.89 -52.61
C LYS A 419 -53.36 -19.17 -51.92
N ALA A 420 -53.47 -19.21 -50.58
CA ALA A 420 -52.49 -19.21 -49.49
C ALA A 420 -52.12 -20.64 -48.99
N PRO A 421 -51.54 -20.85 -47.77
CA PRO A 421 -50.53 -20.13 -46.98
C PRO A 421 -49.32 -21.03 -46.61
N ALA A 422 -48.23 -20.46 -46.08
CA ALA A 422 -47.34 -21.19 -45.16
C ALA A 422 -46.60 -20.23 -44.20
N SER A 423 -46.79 -20.49 -42.91
CA SER A 423 -46.07 -19.92 -41.78
C SER A 423 -44.74 -20.65 -41.60
N SER A 424 -43.65 -19.92 -41.38
CA SER A 424 -42.41 -20.48 -40.81
C SER A 424 -41.90 -19.56 -39.70
N THR A 425 -42.31 -19.89 -38.48
CA THR A 425 -41.71 -19.46 -37.23
C THR A 425 -40.37 -20.17 -37.06
N VAL A 426 -39.32 -19.40 -36.81
CA VAL A 426 -37.98 -19.92 -36.47
C VAL A 426 -37.98 -20.31 -34.99
N SER A 427 -37.59 -21.56 -34.72
CA SER A 427 -37.39 -22.15 -33.39
C SER A 427 -35.90 -22.27 -33.10
N PHE A 428 -35.44 -21.73 -31.97
CA PHE A 428 -34.14 -22.03 -31.39
C PHE A 428 -34.30 -23.12 -30.32
N SER A 429 -33.57 -24.23 -30.45
CA SER A 429 -33.36 -25.20 -29.36
C SER A 429 -31.89 -25.55 -29.24
N SER A 430 -31.48 -25.59 -27.96
CA SER A 430 -30.17 -25.84 -27.35
C SER A 430 -29.26 -26.91 -27.97
N VAL A 431 -27.96 -26.63 -27.95
CA VAL A 431 -26.88 -27.64 -27.94
C VAL A 431 -26.20 -27.57 -26.58
N ALA A 432 -26.36 -28.62 -25.79
CA ALA A 432 -25.60 -28.86 -24.56
C ALA A 432 -25.28 -30.36 -24.50
N SER A 433 -24.07 -30.73 -24.91
CA SER A 433 -23.44 -32.02 -24.56
C SER A 433 -22.06 -32.15 -25.19
N HIS A 434 -21.00 -31.85 -24.43
CA HIS A 434 -19.70 -32.51 -24.52
C HIS A 434 -19.03 -32.48 -23.14
N PHE A 435 -18.25 -33.53 -22.85
CA PHE A 435 -17.48 -33.82 -21.62
C PHE A 435 -18.16 -34.63 -20.50
N ALA A 436 -18.36 -35.92 -20.79
CA ALA A 436 -18.41 -36.97 -19.77
C ALA A 436 -17.68 -38.21 -20.28
N ALA A 437 -16.37 -38.26 -20.08
CA ALA A 437 -15.57 -39.49 -20.17
C ALA A 437 -14.29 -39.30 -19.36
N PHE A 438 -14.28 -39.80 -18.11
CA PHE A 438 -13.18 -40.59 -17.53
C PHE A 438 -13.51 -40.94 -16.06
N TRP A 439 -13.11 -42.14 -15.63
CA TRP A 439 -13.24 -42.75 -14.29
C TRP A 439 -14.58 -43.38 -13.85
N LYS A 440 -14.71 -44.68 -14.14
CA LYS A 440 -15.11 -45.69 -13.15
C LYS A 440 -14.06 -46.80 -13.11
N GLY A 441 -13.43 -46.98 -11.95
CA GLY A 441 -12.55 -48.10 -11.60
C GLY A 441 -12.79 -48.47 -10.13
N THR A 442 -13.26 -49.69 -9.94
CA THR A 442 -13.75 -50.39 -8.73
C THR A 442 -12.88 -50.34 -7.47
N VAL A 443 -13.53 -50.22 -6.30
CA VAL A 443 -13.03 -50.76 -5.03
C VAL A 443 -13.99 -51.85 -4.54
N HIS A 444 -13.43 -53.04 -4.30
CA HIS A 444 -14.09 -54.21 -3.76
C HIS A 444 -14.22 -54.16 -2.22
N ALA A 445 -15.06 -55.07 -1.74
CA ALA A 445 -15.12 -55.64 -0.39
C ALA A 445 -16.04 -54.93 0.61
N ALA A 446 -17.27 -55.45 0.61
CA ALA A 446 -18.20 -55.42 1.72
C ALA A 446 -17.65 -56.19 2.94
N SER A 447 -18.06 -55.72 4.11
CA SER A 447 -18.43 -56.49 5.31
C SER A 447 -17.80 -55.81 6.52
N TRP A 448 -18.57 -54.94 7.18
CA TRP A 448 -18.48 -54.61 8.62
C TRP A 448 -19.60 -53.63 9.09
N PHE A 449 -20.49 -53.16 8.20
CA PHE A 449 -21.52 -52.14 8.55
C PHE A 449 -22.95 -52.65 8.80
N ARG A 450 -23.19 -53.95 8.95
CA ARG A 450 -24.56 -54.47 9.14
C ARG A 450 -25.12 -54.38 10.56
N HIS A 451 -24.35 -53.91 11.55
CA HIS A 451 -24.83 -53.77 12.93
C HIS A 451 -25.00 -52.33 13.44
N LEU A 452 -24.68 -51.30 12.64
CA LEU A 452 -24.86 -49.88 13.02
C LEU A 452 -26.14 -49.24 12.45
N ALA A 453 -27.04 -50.04 11.86
CA ALA A 453 -28.17 -49.53 11.06
C ALA A 453 -29.50 -49.38 11.81
N SER A 454 -29.62 -49.73 13.10
CA SER A 454 -30.92 -49.63 13.81
C SER A 454 -31.06 -48.46 14.78
N ALA A 455 -30.01 -47.66 15.02
CA ALA A 455 -30.08 -46.47 15.88
C ALA A 455 -30.03 -45.12 15.11
N GLY A 456 -29.59 -45.12 13.85
CA GLY A 456 -29.46 -43.90 13.03
C GLY A 456 -30.72 -43.51 12.24
N ALA A 457 -31.71 -44.39 12.13
CA ALA A 457 -32.83 -44.21 11.20
C ALA A 457 -33.84 -43.12 11.65
N SER A 458 -33.96 -42.82 12.95
CA SER A 458 -34.89 -41.79 13.43
C SER A 458 -34.30 -40.37 13.38
N LEU A 459 -32.98 -40.23 13.48
CA LEU A 459 -32.28 -38.93 13.37
C LEU A 459 -32.15 -38.49 11.90
N PHE A 460 -31.90 -39.44 10.98
CA PHE A 460 -31.80 -39.16 9.54
C PHE A 460 -33.14 -38.83 8.87
N ALA A 461 -34.27 -39.26 9.44
CA ALA A 461 -35.58 -38.92 8.89
C ALA A 461 -35.95 -37.43 9.09
N ARG A 462 -35.38 -36.75 10.10
CA ARG A 462 -35.55 -35.30 10.31
C ARG A 462 -34.53 -34.44 9.55
N ILE A 463 -33.37 -34.99 9.15
CA ILE A 463 -32.30 -34.26 8.44
C ILE A 463 -32.53 -34.21 6.92
N ARG A 464 -33.41 -35.06 6.35
CA ARG A 464 -33.64 -35.15 4.90
C ARG A 464 -34.42 -33.98 4.27
N LYS A 465 -34.49 -32.81 4.93
CA LYS A 465 -35.11 -31.56 4.41
C LYS A 465 -34.22 -30.31 4.49
N ALA A 466 -32.98 -30.40 4.96
CA ALA A 466 -32.03 -29.28 4.94
C ALA A 466 -30.87 -29.59 3.99
N ASP A 467 -30.50 -28.61 3.16
CA ASP A 467 -29.39 -28.71 2.20
C ASP A 467 -28.09 -29.12 2.92
N PRO A 468 -27.28 -30.05 2.36
CA PRO A 468 -26.03 -30.51 2.99
C PRO A 468 -25.01 -29.39 3.25
N VAL A 469 -25.17 -28.24 2.58
CA VAL A 469 -24.37 -27.01 2.79
C VAL A 469 -24.61 -26.40 4.18
N PHE A 470 -25.83 -26.48 4.73
CA PHE A 470 -26.18 -25.86 6.02
C PHE A 470 -25.66 -26.62 7.24
N LEU A 471 -25.29 -27.90 7.09
CA LEU A 471 -24.68 -28.72 8.14
C LEU A 471 -23.15 -28.70 8.11
N ALA A 472 -22.54 -28.49 6.94
CA ALA A 472 -21.09 -28.43 6.78
C ALA A 472 -20.49 -27.11 7.31
N MET A 473 -21.18 -25.98 7.10
CA MET A 473 -20.73 -24.64 7.52
C MET A 473 -20.38 -24.51 9.01
N PRO A 474 -21.25 -24.92 9.97
CA PRO A 474 -20.90 -24.81 11.39
C PRO A 474 -19.75 -25.75 11.81
N PHE A 475 -19.56 -26.87 11.11
CA PHE A 475 -18.46 -27.79 11.37
C PHE A 475 -17.12 -27.23 10.88
N VAL A 476 -17.11 -26.62 9.70
CA VAL A 476 -15.95 -25.89 9.16
C VAL A 476 -15.58 -24.70 10.07
N LEU A 477 -16.57 -23.94 10.53
CA LEU A 477 -16.36 -22.82 11.46
C LEU A 477 -15.73 -23.30 12.79
N LEU A 478 -16.20 -24.43 13.33
CA LEU A 478 -15.66 -25.01 14.56
C LEU A 478 -14.20 -25.47 14.39
N VAL A 479 -13.85 -26.05 13.23
CA VAL A 479 -12.46 -26.42 12.90
C VAL A 479 -11.57 -25.19 12.78
N LEU A 480 -12.04 -24.12 12.13
CA LEU A 480 -11.29 -22.86 12.02
C LEU A 480 -11.04 -22.21 13.39
N ILE A 481 -12.04 -22.20 14.28
CA ILE A 481 -11.90 -21.70 15.66
C ILE A 481 -10.87 -22.54 16.43
N LEU A 482 -10.88 -23.86 16.28
CA LEU A 482 -9.92 -24.75 16.94
C LEU A 482 -8.48 -24.49 16.46
N LEU A 483 -8.28 -24.33 15.14
CA LEU A 483 -6.98 -23.98 14.55
C LEU A 483 -6.49 -22.61 15.02
N PHE A 484 -7.39 -21.64 15.13
CA PHE A 484 -7.08 -20.31 15.67
C PHE A 484 -6.61 -20.37 17.13
N VAL A 485 -7.31 -21.13 17.99
CA VAL A 485 -6.93 -21.31 19.39
C VAL A 485 -5.59 -22.06 19.53
N LEU A 486 -5.34 -23.07 18.69
CA LEU A 486 -4.06 -23.78 18.66
C LEU A 486 -2.91 -22.87 18.20
N ARG A 487 -3.14 -22.02 17.19
CA ARG A 487 -2.18 -20.99 16.77
C ARG A 487 -1.88 -20.01 17.90
N LEU A 488 -2.90 -19.51 18.60
CA LEU A 488 -2.71 -18.62 19.75
C LEU A 488 -1.90 -19.28 20.88
N ARG A 489 -2.14 -20.57 21.17
CA ARG A 489 -1.37 -21.32 22.17
C ARG A 489 0.08 -21.57 21.73
N TYR A 490 0.29 -21.89 20.45
CA TYR A 490 1.62 -22.07 19.89
C TYR A 490 2.43 -20.77 19.93
N VAL A 491 1.81 -19.65 19.53
CA VAL A 491 2.42 -18.31 19.61
C VAL A 491 2.73 -17.94 21.06
N ARG A 492 1.80 -18.14 22.01
CA ARG A 492 2.06 -17.88 23.45
C ARG A 492 3.20 -18.73 24.00
N ARG A 493 3.34 -19.98 23.55
CA ARG A 493 4.43 -20.87 23.99
C ARG A 493 5.77 -20.42 23.44
N ILE A 494 5.86 -20.09 22.15
CA ILE A 494 7.09 -19.55 21.54
C ILE A 494 7.48 -18.22 22.20
N ARG A 495 6.50 -17.35 22.51
CA ARG A 495 6.75 -16.09 23.24
C ARG A 495 7.44 -16.33 24.58
N ARG A 496 6.91 -17.25 25.41
CA ARG A 496 7.52 -17.60 26.71
C ARG A 496 8.93 -18.19 26.57
N GLU A 497 9.16 -19.03 25.56
CA GLU A 497 10.48 -19.61 25.31
C GLU A 497 11.50 -18.57 24.82
N ARG A 498 11.07 -17.51 24.13
CA ARG A 498 11.93 -16.40 23.70
C ARG A 498 12.21 -15.41 24.84
N SER A 499 11.22 -15.02 25.63
CA SER A 499 11.41 -14.17 26.82
C SER A 499 12.38 -14.80 27.82
N ARG A 500 12.29 -16.13 28.03
CA ARG A 500 13.23 -16.82 28.93
C ARG A 500 14.68 -16.78 28.43
N LYS A 501 14.89 -16.91 27.11
CA LYS A 501 16.23 -16.80 26.50
C LYS A 501 16.79 -15.38 26.58
N ALA A 502 15.93 -14.36 26.45
CA ALA A 502 16.31 -12.95 26.60
C ALA A 502 16.75 -12.62 28.03
N LEU A 503 16.00 -13.09 29.04
CA LEU A 503 16.37 -12.96 30.45
C LEU A 503 17.68 -13.69 30.77
N GLU A 504 17.86 -14.90 30.24
CA GLU A 504 19.11 -15.65 30.38
C GLU A 504 20.31 -14.95 29.72
N HIS A 505 20.10 -14.19 28.63
CA HIS A 505 21.14 -13.41 27.97
C HIS A 505 21.51 -12.14 28.75
N ARG A 506 20.52 -11.34 29.18
CA ARG A 506 20.76 -10.14 30.01
C ARG A 506 21.45 -10.48 31.34
N ARG A 507 21.11 -11.63 31.94
CA ARG A 507 21.80 -12.12 33.14
C ARG A 507 23.29 -12.38 32.89
N ARG A 508 23.65 -12.90 31.70
CA ARG A 508 25.06 -13.08 31.32
C ARG A 508 25.75 -11.75 31.07
N THR A 509 25.09 -10.81 30.41
CA THR A 509 25.61 -9.45 30.19
C THR A 509 25.87 -8.76 31.53
N TYR A 510 24.95 -8.86 32.49
CA TYR A 510 25.16 -8.36 33.86
C TYR A 510 26.35 -9.05 34.54
N GLU A 511 26.46 -10.38 34.46
CA GLU A 511 27.60 -11.12 35.01
C GLU A 511 28.93 -10.70 34.38
N GLU A 512 28.95 -10.37 33.09
CA GLU A 512 30.11 -9.87 32.36
C GLU A 512 30.47 -8.43 32.77
N LEU A 513 29.50 -7.52 32.85
CA LEU A 513 29.69 -6.13 33.29
C LEU A 513 30.19 -6.06 34.74
N VAL A 514 29.63 -6.88 35.63
CA VAL A 514 30.10 -6.98 37.02
C VAL A 514 31.54 -7.51 37.08
N ARG A 515 31.88 -8.49 36.25
CA ARG A 515 33.25 -9.03 36.17
C ARG A 515 34.23 -7.96 35.67
N GLU A 516 33.88 -7.25 34.61
CA GLU A 516 34.70 -6.17 34.03
C GLU A 516 34.93 -5.02 35.03
N PHE A 517 33.88 -4.60 35.72
CA PHE A 517 33.96 -3.60 36.79
C PHE A 517 34.83 -4.06 37.97
N THR A 518 34.78 -5.36 38.31
CA THR A 518 35.58 -5.93 39.41
C THR A 518 37.06 -6.08 39.05
N GLU A 519 37.37 -6.37 37.78
CA GLU A 519 38.74 -6.55 37.29
C GLU A 519 39.47 -5.22 37.06
N ASN A 520 38.77 -4.14 36.66
CA ASN A 520 39.40 -2.84 36.43
C ASN A 520 38.52 -1.63 36.85
N PRO A 521 38.45 -1.30 38.16
CA PRO A 521 37.51 -0.31 38.70
C PRO A 521 37.81 1.16 38.34
N LYS A 522 38.74 1.42 37.42
CA LYS A 522 39.14 2.76 36.96
C LYS A 522 38.79 3.03 35.48
N ASP A 523 38.22 2.07 34.77
CA ASP A 523 37.71 2.31 33.41
C ASP A 523 36.44 3.17 33.49
N GLU A 524 36.52 4.43 33.06
CA GLU A 524 35.40 5.38 32.96
C GLU A 524 34.34 4.96 31.91
N LYS A 525 34.57 3.86 31.18
CA LYS A 525 33.66 3.39 30.11
C LYS A 525 32.38 2.73 30.61
N VAL A 526 32.37 2.17 31.83
CA VAL A 526 31.16 1.57 32.40
C VAL A 526 30.69 2.46 33.54
N SER A 527 29.65 3.26 33.30
CA SER A 527 29.13 4.16 34.32
C SER A 527 28.39 3.35 35.39
N ILE A 528 28.47 3.79 36.66
CA ILE A 528 27.69 3.20 37.76
C ILE A 528 26.19 3.27 37.46
N ASP A 529 25.77 4.27 36.69
CA ASP A 529 24.38 4.47 36.28
C ASP A 529 23.90 3.35 35.35
N GLU A 530 24.75 2.85 34.45
CA GLU A 530 24.45 1.73 33.53
C GLU A 530 24.28 0.39 34.27
N LEU A 531 25.11 0.16 35.30
CA LEU A 531 24.98 -0.97 36.22
C LEU A 531 23.70 -0.89 37.06
N LEU A 532 23.34 0.29 37.55
CA LEU A 532 22.14 0.51 38.36
C LEU A 532 20.85 0.40 37.53
N LEU A 533 20.86 0.89 36.28
CA LEU A 533 19.76 0.73 35.32
C LEU A 533 19.49 -0.76 35.06
N THR A 534 20.55 -1.52 34.76
CA THR A 534 20.44 -2.97 34.51
C THR A 534 19.87 -3.72 35.72
N ILE A 535 20.21 -3.31 36.95
CA ILE A 535 19.68 -3.92 38.19
C ILE A 535 18.20 -3.58 38.40
N ASP A 536 17.80 -2.32 38.23
CA ASP A 536 16.41 -1.88 38.41
C ASP A 536 15.47 -2.55 37.40
N GLU A 537 15.93 -2.74 36.16
CA GLU A 537 15.20 -3.48 35.13
C GLU A 537 15.01 -4.97 35.47
N LEU A 538 16.07 -5.66 35.92
CA LEU A 538 15.98 -7.06 36.31
C LEU A 538 15.00 -7.26 37.48
N GLN A 539 14.95 -6.31 38.42
CA GLN A 539 14.03 -6.35 39.55
C GLN A 539 12.56 -6.09 39.15
N LYS A 540 12.32 -5.16 38.21
CA LYS A 540 10.97 -4.90 37.65
C LYS A 540 10.41 -6.09 36.88
N GLU A 541 11.26 -6.84 36.16
CA GLU A 541 10.81 -8.03 35.43
C GLU A 541 10.58 -9.27 36.32
N GLU A 542 11.39 -9.49 37.36
CA GLU A 542 11.12 -10.56 38.34
C GLU A 542 9.77 -10.33 39.05
N GLN A 543 9.38 -9.08 39.28
CA GLN A 543 8.06 -8.73 39.82
C GLN A 543 6.90 -8.91 38.84
N LYS A 544 7.14 -8.83 37.52
CA LYS A 544 6.11 -9.08 36.49
C LYS A 544 5.90 -10.57 36.19
N ASN A 545 6.92 -11.40 36.44
CA ASN A 545 6.91 -12.84 36.15
C ASN A 545 6.59 -13.74 37.36
N THR A 546 6.43 -13.15 38.55
CA THR A 546 5.87 -13.80 39.75
C THR A 546 4.38 -13.54 39.87
#